data_AF-A0A640T535-F1
#
_entry.id   AF-A0A640T535-F1
#
_cell.length_a   1.000
_cell.length_b   1.000
_cell.length_c   1.000
_cell.angle_alpha   90.00
_cell.angle_beta   90.00
_cell.angle_gamma   90.00
#
_symmetry.space_group_name_H-M   'P 1'
#
loop_
_entity.id
_entity.type
_entity.pdbx_description
1 polymer ?
#
loop_
_entity_poly.entity_id
_entity_poly.type
_entity_poly.pdbx_seq_one_letter_code
_entity_poly.pdbx_strand_id
1 'polypeptide(L)'
;MSGSESVRGLQERAARALPAEYVEEVAGWRLRHSPSCSWWVGTVLPHGVAGPDEWGRRILGVEEFYAGRHAVARFQIRGHVPALRLYEQAGFRELCSYHYRTAE
;
A
#
# COMPACT_ATOMS: atom_id res chain seq x y z
N MET A 1 -8.02 -26.03 10.29
CA MET A 1 -6.93 -25.31 9.61
C MET A 1 -6.91 -23.87 10.12
N SER A 2 -6.37 -23.62 11.32
CA SER A 2 -6.14 -22.24 11.77
C SER A 2 -4.78 -21.82 11.20
N GLY A 3 -4.80 -21.33 9.96
CA GLY A 3 -3.64 -20.73 9.34
C GLY A 3 -3.57 -19.30 9.82
N SER A 4 -2.50 -18.92 10.53
CA SER A 4 -2.30 -17.56 11.02
C SER A 4 -2.58 -16.56 9.90
N GLU A 5 -3.57 -15.71 10.13
CA GLU A 5 -4.03 -14.77 9.13
C GLU A 5 -2.94 -13.71 8.92
N SER A 6 -2.34 -13.69 7.73
CA SER A 6 -1.27 -12.73 7.45
C SER A 6 -1.83 -11.30 7.33
N VAL A 7 -1.10 -10.31 7.84
CA VAL A 7 -1.43 -8.87 7.67
C VAL A 7 -1.65 -8.52 6.19
N ARG A 8 -0.92 -9.17 5.28
CA ARG A 8 -1.10 -9.05 3.83
C ARG A 8 -2.53 -9.43 3.43
N GLY A 9 -2.99 -10.62 3.84
CA GLY A 9 -4.35 -11.08 3.57
C GLY A 9 -5.42 -10.19 4.19
N LEU A 10 -5.18 -9.65 5.39
CA LEU A 10 -6.06 -8.68 6.04
C LEU A 10 -6.19 -7.39 5.25
N GLN A 11 -5.07 -6.79 4.82
CA GLN A 11 -5.05 -5.60 3.98
C GLN A 11 -5.80 -5.84 2.66
N GLU A 12 -5.57 -7.00 2.02
CA GLU A 12 -6.25 -7.36 0.77
C GLU A 12 -7.76 -7.51 0.93
N ARG A 13 -8.24 -8.16 2.01
CA ARG A 13 -9.67 -8.29 2.26
C ARG A 13 -10.30 -6.96 2.64
N ALA A 14 -9.67 -6.16 3.49
CA ALA A 14 -10.14 -4.81 3.82
C ALA A 14 -10.29 -3.96 2.55
N ALA A 15 -9.32 -4.00 1.64
CA ALA A 15 -9.38 -3.30 0.37
C ALA A 15 -10.47 -3.81 -0.60
N ARG A 16 -10.88 -5.09 -0.49
CA ARG A 16 -11.98 -5.65 -1.30
C ARG A 16 -13.35 -5.39 -0.67
N ALA A 17 -13.43 -5.33 0.65
CA ALA A 17 -14.66 -5.07 1.38
C ALA A 17 -15.13 -3.61 1.20
N LEU A 18 -14.19 -2.68 1.07
CA LEU A 18 -14.45 -1.30 0.69
C LEU A 18 -13.57 -0.94 -0.53
N PRO A 19 -14.03 -1.26 -1.76
CA PRO A 19 -13.24 -1.02 -2.96
C PRO A 19 -13.11 0.49 -3.23
N ALA A 20 -11.93 0.90 -3.67
CA ALA A 20 -11.71 2.25 -4.18
C ALA A 20 -12.42 2.44 -5.53
N GLU A 21 -12.80 3.68 -5.85
CA GLU A 21 -13.39 4.04 -7.15
C GLU A 21 -12.50 3.61 -8.33
N TYR A 22 -11.18 3.74 -8.19
CA TYR A 22 -10.20 3.33 -9.18
C TYR A 22 -9.20 2.37 -8.56
N VAL A 23 -8.95 1.25 -9.24
CA VAL A 23 -7.96 0.25 -8.86
C VAL A 23 -7.14 -0.13 -10.07
N GLU A 24 -5.83 -0.16 -9.91
CA GLU A 24 -4.89 -0.62 -10.93
C GLU A 24 -3.88 -1.59 -10.30
N GLU A 25 -3.59 -2.69 -10.98
CA GLU A 25 -2.61 -3.69 -10.54
C GLU A 25 -1.34 -3.55 -11.39
N VAL A 26 -0.24 -3.12 -10.79
CA VAL A 26 1.04 -2.88 -11.47
C VAL A 26 2.14 -3.65 -10.76
N ALA A 27 2.73 -4.64 -11.43
CA ALA A 27 3.82 -5.46 -10.86
C ALA A 27 3.50 -6.07 -9.47
N GLY A 28 2.24 -6.49 -9.26
CA GLY A 28 1.74 -7.03 -7.99
C GLY A 28 1.49 -5.98 -6.90
N TRP A 29 1.53 -4.69 -7.25
CA TRP A 29 1.12 -3.60 -6.37
C TRP A 29 -0.28 -3.15 -6.78
N ARG A 30 -1.14 -2.97 -5.78
CA ARG A 30 -2.48 -2.43 -6.01
C ARG A 30 -2.48 -0.94 -5.74
N LEU A 31 -2.57 -0.14 -6.79
CA LEU A 31 -2.78 1.29 -6.75
C LEU A 31 -4.27 1.55 -6.63
N ARG A 32 -4.66 2.51 -5.78
CA ARG A 32 -6.05 2.78 -5.43
C ARG A 32 -6.31 4.26 -5.35
N HIS A 33 -7.39 4.76 -5.92
CA HIS A 33 -7.77 6.17 -5.82
C HIS A 33 -9.27 6.30 -5.59
N SER A 34 -9.66 7.10 -4.60
CA SER A 34 -11.07 7.36 -4.25
C SER A 34 -11.16 8.72 -3.54
N PRO A 35 -11.28 9.82 -4.28
CA PRO A 35 -11.18 11.18 -3.73
C PRO A 35 -12.37 11.53 -2.83
N SER A 36 -13.50 10.84 -2.99
CA SER A 36 -14.72 11.05 -2.18
C SER A 36 -14.72 10.28 -0.85
N CYS A 37 -13.70 9.45 -0.61
CA CYS A 37 -13.63 8.54 0.53
C CYS A 37 -12.56 8.94 1.55
N SER A 38 -12.54 8.23 2.68
CA SER A 38 -11.44 8.34 3.62
C SER A 38 -10.10 8.00 2.93
N TRP A 39 -9.08 8.81 3.19
CA TRP A 39 -7.79 8.77 2.50
C TRP A 39 -7.12 7.38 2.46
N TRP A 40 -7.37 6.52 3.46
CA TRP A 40 -6.77 5.19 3.57
C TRP A 40 -7.30 4.20 2.52
N VAL A 41 -8.51 4.43 1.98
CA VAL A 41 -9.10 3.63 0.88
C VAL A 41 -8.25 3.76 -0.39
N GLY A 42 -7.68 4.94 -0.61
CA GLY A 42 -6.81 5.26 -1.74
C GLY A 42 -5.32 5.02 -1.51
N THR A 43 -4.92 4.16 -0.57
CA THR A 43 -3.49 3.88 -0.32
C THR A 43 -2.98 2.72 -1.18
N VAL A 44 -1.73 2.75 -1.61
CA VAL A 44 -1.09 1.62 -2.31
C VAL A 44 -0.92 0.43 -1.38
N LEU A 45 -1.17 -0.78 -1.92
CA LEU A 45 -0.76 -2.04 -1.32
C LEU A 45 0.48 -2.57 -2.07
N PRO A 46 1.71 -2.36 -1.55
CA PRO A 46 2.95 -2.71 -2.26
C PRO A 46 3.33 -4.17 -1.99
N HIS A 47 2.47 -5.11 -2.40
CA HIS A 47 2.63 -6.53 -2.04
C HIS A 47 3.53 -7.30 -3.00
N GLY A 48 3.75 -6.78 -4.21
CA GLY A 48 4.64 -7.37 -5.20
C GLY A 48 6.10 -7.18 -4.82
N VAL A 49 6.89 -8.23 -5.03
CA VAL A 49 8.34 -8.22 -4.79
C VAL A 49 9.06 -7.45 -5.89
N ALA A 50 10.13 -6.75 -5.55
CA ALA A 50 11.01 -6.04 -6.47
C ALA A 50 12.47 -6.25 -6.06
N GLY A 51 13.38 -6.27 -7.03
CA GLY A 51 14.81 -6.16 -6.75
C GLY A 51 15.17 -4.75 -6.26
N PRO A 52 16.33 -4.56 -5.59
CA PRO A 52 16.78 -3.25 -5.08
C PRO A 52 16.67 -2.11 -6.11
N ASP A 53 17.08 -2.35 -7.35
CA ASP A 53 17.11 -1.36 -8.43
C ASP A 53 15.71 -1.06 -9.03
N GLU A 54 14.72 -1.91 -8.74
CA GLU A 54 13.35 -1.74 -9.24
C GLU A 54 12.47 -0.94 -8.28
N TRP A 55 12.80 -0.92 -6.98
CA TRP A 55 12.01 -0.22 -5.97
C TRP A 55 11.86 1.27 -6.26
N GLY A 56 12.96 1.95 -6.59
CA GLY A 56 12.93 3.38 -6.91
C GLY A 56 12.01 3.69 -8.10
N ARG A 57 12.08 2.89 -9.17
CA ARG A 57 11.22 3.05 -10.35
C ARG A 57 9.74 2.81 -10.03
N ARG A 58 9.43 1.84 -9.17
CA ARG A 58 8.04 1.56 -8.76
C ARG A 58 7.49 2.66 -7.87
N ILE A 59 8.29 3.18 -6.94
CA ILE A 59 7.91 4.32 -6.11
C ILE A 59 7.60 5.53 -7.00
N LEU A 60 8.48 5.84 -7.95
CA LEU A 60 8.28 6.94 -8.89
C LEU A 60 6.99 6.78 -9.71
N GLY A 61 6.74 5.59 -10.28
CA GLY A 61 5.52 5.34 -11.04
C GLY A 61 4.23 5.44 -10.20
N VAL A 62 4.31 5.08 -8.92
CA VAL A 62 3.21 5.33 -7.98
C VAL A 62 3.01 6.83 -7.74
N GLU A 63 4.08 7.57 -7.48
CA GLU A 63 4.00 9.02 -7.27
C GLU A 63 3.40 9.73 -8.48
N GLU A 64 3.81 9.36 -9.70
CA GLU A 64 3.24 9.86 -10.95
C GLU A 64 1.74 9.52 -11.09
N PHE A 65 1.32 8.29 -10.76
CA PHE A 65 -0.08 7.88 -10.78
C PHE A 65 -0.96 8.76 -9.88
N TYR A 66 -0.49 9.06 -8.66
CA TYR A 66 -1.24 9.87 -7.71
C TYR A 66 -1.17 11.37 -8.03
N ALA A 67 0.00 11.87 -8.47
CA ALA A 67 0.17 13.27 -8.89
C ALA A 67 -0.75 13.62 -10.07
N GLY A 68 -0.84 12.73 -11.07
CA GLY A 68 -1.77 12.87 -12.20
C GLY A 68 -3.26 12.85 -11.81
N ARG A 69 -3.58 12.52 -10.56
CA ARG A 69 -4.93 12.53 -9.98
C ARG A 69 -5.10 13.57 -8.87
N HIS A 70 -4.17 14.52 -8.75
CA HIS A 70 -4.14 15.54 -7.71
C HIS A 70 -4.17 14.96 -6.27
N ALA A 71 -3.54 13.80 -6.09
CA ALA A 71 -3.46 13.11 -4.82
C ALA A 71 -2.00 12.88 -4.39
N VAL A 72 -1.81 12.67 -3.09
CA VAL A 72 -0.50 12.31 -2.52
C VAL A 72 -0.41 10.80 -2.41
N ALA A 73 0.66 10.22 -2.95
CA ALA A 73 0.97 8.81 -2.81
C ALA A 73 1.13 8.43 -1.32
N ARG A 74 0.46 7.37 -0.91
CA ARG A 74 0.53 6.83 0.47
C ARG A 74 0.58 5.31 0.40
N PHE A 75 1.47 4.72 1.19
CA PHE A 75 1.77 3.30 1.16
C PHE A 75 1.29 2.61 2.43
N GLN A 76 0.48 1.56 2.28
CA GLN A 76 0.09 0.73 3.41
C GLN A 76 1.06 -0.44 3.55
N ILE A 77 2.05 -0.25 4.43
CA ILE A 77 3.13 -1.21 4.66
C ILE A 77 2.89 -1.98 5.96
N ARG A 78 3.31 -3.25 5.97
CA ARG A 78 3.54 -3.97 7.24
C ARG A 78 4.87 -3.50 7.80
N GLY A 79 4.98 -3.33 9.12
CA GLY A 79 6.22 -2.98 9.83
C GLY A 79 7.35 -4.01 9.69
N HIS A 80 7.91 -4.14 8.50
CA HIS A 80 9.14 -4.88 8.23
C HIS A 80 10.27 -3.86 8.16
N VAL A 81 11.20 -3.90 9.11
CA VAL A 81 12.25 -2.88 9.31
C VAL A 81 13.03 -2.54 8.03
N PRO A 82 13.45 -3.51 7.18
CA PRO A 82 14.09 -3.20 5.90
C PRO A 82 13.22 -2.38 4.94
N ALA A 83 11.92 -2.64 4.87
CA ALA A 83 11.02 -1.88 4.02
C ALA A 83 10.89 -0.45 4.55
N LEU A 84 10.72 -0.28 5.87
CA LEU A 84 10.62 1.04 6.51
C LEU A 84 11.84 1.92 6.17
N ARG A 85 13.06 1.38 6.26
CA ARG A 85 14.27 2.15 5.89
C ARG A 85 14.30 2.58 4.43
N LEU A 86 13.85 1.72 3.51
CA LEU A 86 13.80 2.08 2.08
C LEU A 86 12.83 3.24 1.83
N TYR A 87 11.66 3.21 2.49
CA TYR A 87 10.69 4.30 2.40
C TYR A 87 11.24 5.59 3.06
N GLU A 88 11.89 5.50 4.22
CA GLU A 88 12.53 6.66 4.86
C GLU A 88 13.61 7.29 3.97
N GLN A 89 14.46 6.48 3.34
CA GLN A 89 15.48 6.95 2.38
C GLN A 89 14.87 7.62 1.15
N ALA A 90 13.66 7.21 0.76
CA ALA A 90 12.88 7.83 -0.31
C ALA A 90 12.07 9.06 0.17
N GLY A 91 12.24 9.51 1.41
CA GLY A 91 11.58 10.72 1.94
C GLY A 91 10.18 10.49 2.50
N PHE A 92 9.72 9.25 2.62
CA PHE A 92 8.46 8.94 3.28
C PHE A 92 8.57 9.08 4.79
N ARG A 93 7.46 9.47 5.39
CA ARG A 93 7.27 9.49 6.85
C ARG A 93 6.05 8.64 7.22
N GLU A 94 6.07 8.05 8.41
CA GLU A 94 4.87 7.40 8.94
C GLU A 94 3.75 8.42 9.07
N LEU A 95 2.57 8.07 8.53
CA LEU A 95 1.36 8.87 8.67
C LEU A 95 0.49 8.37 9.84
N CYS A 96 0.36 7.05 9.98
CA CYS A 96 -0.31 6.42 11.11
C CYS A 96 0.00 4.91 11.18
N SER A 97 -0.31 4.31 12.33
CA SER A 97 -0.24 2.87 12.58
C SER A 97 -1.63 2.23 12.63
N TYR A 98 -1.74 0.97 12.15
CA TYR A 98 -2.98 0.19 12.16
C TYR A 98 -2.82 -1.07 13.01
N HIS A 99 -3.89 -1.42 13.73
CA HIS A 99 -3.99 -2.68 14.45
C HIS A 99 -5.09 -3.53 13.83
N TYR A 100 -4.76 -4.78 13.48
CA TYR A 100 -5.71 -5.76 13.02
C TYR A 100 -5.93 -6.80 14.11
N ARG A 101 -7.18 -7.23 14.30
CA ARG A 101 -7.51 -8.41 15.08
C ARG A 101 -7.71 -9.57 14.10
N THR A 102 -7.05 -10.68 14.36
CA THR A 102 -7.27 -11.95 13.66
C THR A 102 -8.32 -12.76 14.42
N ALA A 103 -9.24 -13.41 13.72
CA ALA A 103 -10.08 -14.45 14.32
C ALA A 103 -9.27 -15.76 14.35
N GLU A 104 -9.07 -16.34 15.54
CA GLU A 104 -8.42 -17.65 15.69
C GLU A 104 -9.35 -18.81 15.35
#